data_AF-A0A936QKB8-F1
#
_entry.id   AF-A0A936QKB8-F1
#
_cell.length_a   1.000
_cell.length_b   1.000
_cell.length_c   1.000
_cell.angle_alpha   90.00
_cell.angle_beta   90.00
_cell.angle_gamma   90.00
#
_symmetry.space_group_name_H-M   'P 1'
#
loop_
_entity.id
_entity.type
_entity.pdbx_description
1 polymer ?
#
loop_
_entity_poly.entity_id
_entity_poly.type
_entity_poly.pdbx_seq_one_letter_code
_entity_poly.pdbx_strand_id
1 'polypeptide(L)' 'MNIIIDKNLKLELISLSHADELFRLTDDNRKFLNKWLPWVKQTNSVKDTKNL' A
#
# COMPACT_ATOMS: atom_id res chain seq x y z
N MET A 1 -0.78 16.77 -2.24
CA MET A 1 -2.21 17.16 -2.31
C MET A 1 -2.97 16.25 -1.38
N ASN A 2 -3.81 16.81 -0.51
CA ASN A 2 -4.62 16.06 0.43
C ASN A 2 -6.10 16.40 0.23
N ILE A 3 -6.96 15.39 0.17
CA ILE A 3 -8.42 15.55 0.10
C ILE A 3 -8.98 15.05 1.43
N ILE A 4 -9.59 15.94 2.21
CA ILE A 4 -10.21 15.58 3.49
C ILE A 4 -11.60 15.00 3.21
N ILE A 5 -11.87 13.80 3.74
CA ILE A 5 -13.19 13.15 3.64
C ILE A 5 -14.01 13.49 4.88
N ASP A 6 -13.43 13.30 6.07
CA ASP A 6 -14.02 13.68 7.36
C ASP A 6 -12.92 13.95 8.43
N LYS A 7 -13.33 14.09 9.70
CA LYS A 7 -12.41 14.39 10.82
C LYS A 7 -11.32 13.34 11.08
N ASN A 8 -11.51 12.11 10.61
CA ASN A 8 -10.64 10.96 10.83
C ASN A 8 -10.05 10.40 9.53
N LEU A 9 -10.50 10.87 8.36
CA LEU A 9 -10.15 10.27 7.07
C LEU A 9 -9.76 11.32 6.03
N LYS A 10 -8.61 11.11 5.39
CA LYS A 10 -8.12 11.88 4.26
C LYS A 10 -7.52 10.97 3.20
N LEU A 11 -7.53 11.43 1.95
CA LEU A 11 -6.75 10.88 0.85
C LEU A 11 -5.51 11.74 0.65
N GLU A 12 -4.40 11.09 0.36
CA GLU A 12 -3.10 11.72 0.15
C GLU A 12 -2.45 11.11 -1.09
N LEU A 13 -1.71 11.92 -1.84
CA LEU A 13 -0.89 11.40 -2.94
C LEU A 13 0.21 10.50 -2.37
N ILE A 14 0.34 9.30 -2.95
CA ILE A 14 1.37 8.36 -2.54
C ILE A 14 2.77 8.95 -2.76
N SER A 15 3.71 8.62 -1.86
CA SER A 15 5.09 9.06 -1.92
C SER A 15 6.00 7.96 -1.35
N LEU A 16 7.31 8.08 -1.56
CA LEU A 16 8.27 7.07 -1.13
C LEU A 16 8.33 6.86 0.39
N SER A 17 7.92 7.86 1.19
CA SER A 17 7.87 7.72 2.65
C SER A 17 6.77 6.76 3.11
N HIS A 18 5.76 6.50 2.27
CA HIS A 18 4.67 5.58 2.58
C HIS A 18 5.01 4.12 2.25
N ALA A 19 6.10 3.85 1.54
CA ALA A 19 6.37 2.52 1.00
C ALA A 19 6.52 1.44 2.07
N ASP A 20 7.16 1.77 3.19
CA ASP A 20 7.34 0.84 4.31
C ASP A 20 5.99 0.47 4.96
N GLU A 21 5.12 1.45 5.20
CA GLU A 21 3.80 1.22 5.78
C GLU A 21 2.85 0.50 4.81
N LEU A 22 2.86 0.90 3.52
CA LEU A 22 2.05 0.28 2.48
C LEU A 22 2.45 -1.18 2.25
N PHE A 23 3.76 -1.47 2.22
CA PHE A 23 4.24 -2.84 2.11
C PHE A 23 3.77 -3.67 3.30
N ARG A 24 3.95 -3.19 4.54
CA ARG A 24 3.50 -3.88 5.75
C ARG A 24 2.01 -4.19 5.70
N LEU A 25 1.17 -3.19 5.40
CA LEU A 25 -0.28 -3.37 5.28
C LEU A 25 -0.66 -4.42 4.23
N THR A 26 0.04 -4.41 3.09
CA THR A 26 -0.15 -5.38 2.02
C THR A 26 0.26 -6.78 2.45
N ASP A 27 1.42 -6.92 3.10
CA ASP A 27 2.00 -8.19 3.54
C ASP A 27 1.15 -8.84 4.63
N ASP A 28 0.71 -8.05 5.62
CA ASP A 28 -0.18 -8.48 6.71
C ASP A 28 -1.49 -9.08 6.16
N ASN A 29 -1.96 -8.61 5.00
CA ASN A 29 -3.19 -9.05 4.35
C ASN A 29 -2.96 -9.96 3.13
N ARG A 30 -1.72 -10.35 2.85
CA ARG A 30 -1.30 -11.05 1.63
C ARG A 30 -2.14 -12.28 1.32
N LYS A 31 -2.44 -13.10 2.34
CA LYS A 31 -3.21 -14.35 2.17
C LYS A 31 -4.60 -14.11 1.59
N PHE A 32 -5.23 -13.00 1.95
CA PHE A 32 -6.53 -12.61 1.43
C PHE A 32 -6.40 -11.92 0.07
N LEU A 33 -5.52 -10.91 -0.02
CA LEU A 33 -5.36 -10.06 -1.21
C LEU A 33 -4.82 -10.84 -2.42
N ASN A 34 -3.93 -11.83 -2.23
CA ASN A 34 -3.33 -12.62 -3.31
C ASN A 34 -4.35 -13.36 -4.17
N LYS A 35 -5.56 -13.58 -3.66
CA LYS A 35 -6.61 -14.25 -4.44
C LYS A 35 -7.11 -13.35 -5.58
N TRP A 36 -7.09 -12.04 -5.39
CA TRP A 36 -7.79 -11.07 -6.24
C TRP A 36 -6.84 -10.05 -6.88
N LEU A 37 -5.68 -9.78 -6.26
CA LEU A 37 -4.71 -8.78 -6.69
C LEU A 37 -3.39 -9.45 -7.10
N PRO A 38 -3.15 -9.71 -8.40
CA PRO A 38 -1.97 -10.45 -8.87
C PRO A 38 -0.63 -9.79 -8.55
N TRP A 39 -0.60 -8.46 -8.41
CA TRP A 39 0.61 -7.69 -8.10
C TRP A 39 1.11 -7.93 -6.67
N VAL A 40 0.23 -8.35 -5.74
CA VAL A 40 0.62 -8.65 -4.36
C VAL A 40 1.62 -9.80 -4.34
N LYS A 41 1.41 -10.84 -5.15
CA LYS A 41 2.35 -11.97 -5.31
C LYS A 41 3.74 -11.53 -5.78
N GLN A 42 3.82 -10.44 -6.54
CA GLN A 42 5.08 -9.92 -7.09
C GLN A 42 5.78 -8.95 -6.14
N THR A 43 5.04 -8.36 -5.20
CA THR A 43 5.56 -7.41 -4.20
C THR A 43 6.05 -8.17 -2.97
N ASN A 44 7.35 -8.47 -2.89
CA ASN A 44 7.92 -9.32 -1.84
C ASN A 44 8.81 -8.54 -0.85
N SER A 45 9.06 -7.26 -1.13
CA SER A 45 9.83 -6.37 -0.29
C SER A 45 9.34 -4.92 -0.41
N VAL A 46 9.73 -4.08 0.56
CA VAL A 46 9.53 -2.63 0.49
C VAL A 46 10.15 -2.03 -0.79
N LYS A 47 11.25 -2.60 -1.29
CA LYS A 47 11.88 -2.14 -2.54
C LYS A 47 10.95 -2.33 -3.73
N ASP A 48 10.20 -3.43 -3.77
CA ASP A 48 9.22 -3.67 -4.83
C ASP A 48 8.09 -2.64 -4.74
N THR A 49 7.63 -2.32 -3.52
CA THR A 49 6.64 -1.25 -3.28
C THR A 49 7.13 0.13 -3.69
N LYS A 50 8.43 0.43 -3.54
CA LYS A 50 9.06 1.68 -4.02
C LYS A 50 9.14 1.77 -5.55
N ASN A 51 9.03 0.64 -6.24
CA ASN A 51 9.13 0.53 -7.70
C ASN A 51 7.80 0.11 -8.36
N LEU A 52 6.68 0.16 -7.63
CA LEU A 52 5.33 -0.09 -8.15
C LEU A 52 4.91 0.96 -9.20
#